data_AF-A0A8T6RH44-F1
#
_entry.id   AF-A0A8T6RH44-F1
#
_cell.length_a   1.000
_cell.length_b   1.000
_cell.length_c   1.000
_cell.angle_alpha   90.00
_cell.angle_beta   90.00
_cell.angle_gamma   90.00
#
_symmetry.space_group_name_H-M   'P 1'
#
loop_
_entity.id
_entity.type
_entity.pdbx_description
1 polymer ?
#
loop_
_entity_poly.entity_id
_entity_poly.type
_entity_poly.pdbx_seq_one_letter_code
_entity_poly.pdbx_strand_id
1 'polypeptide(L)'
;MNNRYAILSDLHLVQKNIPNYDNLSDFKALLMNLKEKEFRGILIAGDFFDEKISTRLYLRHSDGESIMFEVRKIIKEIGIPIYCLKGNHDAESVLFTTEQALSSNLFHYPQNNWVELPDIDIYFLNSNADEFYDREDYNSFLIEEFKKIANSILKMSQTKPKILLMHENIGPRPICISKDTISILADKFALIFNGHEHVFQEKVLGIPNLINLPPSLPSLLHIGKFWIKKFEREEDIDLKTIERRKGSPFGYIELISQDNQLTFDFIPFEPAIIPINYSLTINDRNIDDILEIVKKDITSIQTQIGDIQSIILPEIIGMISFHKRNISRYSRFCILLKSVNFSIK
;
A
#
# COMPACT_ATOMS: atom_id res chain seq x y z
N MET A 1 -13.50 9.74 27.52
CA MET A 1 -14.10 9.46 26.20
C MET A 1 -13.00 8.89 25.35
N ASN A 2 -13.22 7.75 24.70
CA ASN A 2 -12.20 7.10 23.89
C ASN A 2 -12.26 7.70 22.49
N ASN A 3 -11.16 8.30 22.05
CA ASN A 3 -11.09 8.87 20.73
C ASN A 3 -10.52 7.82 19.79
N ARG A 4 -11.27 7.52 18.74
CA ARG A 4 -10.94 6.49 17.77
C ARG A 4 -10.61 7.15 16.44
N TYR A 5 -9.48 6.75 15.86
CA TYR A 5 -9.05 7.14 14.52
C TYR A 5 -8.77 5.88 13.70
N ALA A 6 -9.13 5.90 12.42
CA ALA A 6 -8.79 4.82 11.51
C ALA A 6 -7.55 5.23 10.70
N ILE A 7 -6.53 4.38 10.64
CA ILE A 7 -5.35 4.61 9.79
C ILE A 7 -5.42 3.66 8.60
N LEU A 8 -5.50 4.25 7.42
CA LEU A 8 -5.52 3.59 6.12
C LEU A 8 -4.18 3.83 5.40
N SER A 9 -3.82 2.91 4.52
CA SER A 9 -2.70 3.06 3.59
C SER A 9 -2.98 2.33 2.27
N ASP A 10 -2.29 2.74 1.20
CA ASP A 10 -2.20 2.01 -0.08
C ASP A 10 -3.58 1.61 -0.63
N LEU A 11 -4.46 2.60 -0.79
CA LEU A 11 -5.82 2.40 -1.30
C LEU A 11 -5.83 2.24 -2.83
N HIS A 12 -4.91 2.91 -3.54
CA HIS A 12 -4.72 2.81 -4.99
C HIS A 12 -6.02 2.90 -5.81
N LEU A 13 -6.87 3.88 -5.51
CA LEU A 13 -8.26 3.93 -6.02
C LEU A 13 -8.40 4.04 -7.54
N VAL A 14 -7.30 4.31 -8.25
CA VAL A 14 -7.31 4.58 -9.69
C VAL A 14 -6.78 3.40 -10.52
N GLN A 15 -6.19 2.38 -9.89
CA GLN A 15 -5.69 1.21 -10.60
C GLN A 15 -6.83 0.35 -11.18
N LYS A 16 -6.99 0.38 -12.51
CA LYS A 16 -7.97 -0.43 -13.26
C LYS A 16 -7.43 -1.76 -13.78
N ASN A 17 -6.21 -2.13 -13.40
CA ASN A 17 -5.54 -3.28 -14.02
C ASN A 17 -6.07 -4.64 -13.53
N ILE A 18 -6.92 -4.66 -12.51
CA ILE A 18 -7.54 -5.88 -12.02
C ILE A 18 -8.84 -6.10 -12.81
N PRO A 19 -8.92 -7.08 -13.72
CA PRO A 19 -10.12 -7.32 -14.49
C PRO A 19 -11.30 -7.64 -13.56
N ASN A 20 -12.44 -6.97 -13.80
CA ASN A 20 -13.68 -7.16 -13.06
C ASN A 20 -13.59 -6.85 -11.56
N TYR A 21 -12.62 -6.06 -11.10
CA TYR A 21 -12.58 -5.54 -9.73
C TYR A 21 -12.99 -4.07 -9.70
N ASP A 22 -13.93 -3.75 -8.82
CA ASP A 22 -14.37 -2.38 -8.58
C ASP A 22 -13.80 -1.88 -7.25
N ASN A 23 -12.62 -1.26 -7.32
CA ASN A 23 -11.94 -0.73 -6.14
C ASN A 23 -12.75 0.38 -5.43
N LEU A 24 -13.62 1.10 -6.16
CA LEU A 24 -14.44 2.15 -5.57
C LEU A 24 -15.58 1.58 -4.73
N SER A 25 -16.16 0.45 -5.14
CA SER A 25 -17.17 -0.26 -4.36
C SER A 25 -16.61 -0.75 -3.03
N ASP A 26 -15.42 -1.35 -3.02
CA ASP A 26 -14.78 -1.80 -1.78
C ASP A 26 -14.30 -0.62 -0.92
N PHE A 27 -13.80 0.46 -1.52
CA PHE A 27 -13.52 1.70 -0.82
C PHE A 27 -14.75 2.25 -0.11
N LYS A 28 -15.89 2.30 -0.81
CA LYS A 28 -17.16 2.74 -0.21
C LYS A 28 -17.56 1.81 0.94
N ALA A 29 -17.47 0.49 0.76
CA ALA A 29 -17.81 -0.49 1.80
C ALA A 29 -16.92 -0.33 3.04
N LEU A 30 -15.61 -0.16 2.84
CA LEU A 30 -14.65 0.11 3.90
C LEU A 30 -15.02 1.37 4.68
N LEU A 31 -15.24 2.50 4.00
CA LEU A 31 -15.58 3.74 4.69
C LEU A 31 -16.93 3.69 5.40
N MET A 32 -17.93 3.00 4.85
CA MET A 32 -19.21 2.79 5.52
C MET A 32 -19.03 2.00 6.82
N ASN A 33 -18.17 0.98 6.83
CA ASN A 33 -17.81 0.24 8.05
C ASN A 33 -17.18 1.17 9.11
N LEU A 34 -16.33 2.11 8.69
CA LEU A 34 -15.75 3.10 9.61
C LEU A 34 -16.81 4.07 10.14
N LYS A 35 -17.76 4.49 9.30
CA LYS A 35 -18.87 5.36 9.71
C LYS A 35 -19.74 4.73 10.80
N GLU A 36 -20.08 3.45 10.64
CA GLU A 36 -20.85 2.69 11.64
C GLU A 36 -20.12 2.55 12.99
N LYS A 37 -18.79 2.60 12.97
CA LYS A 37 -17.93 2.53 14.15
C LYS A 37 -17.65 3.89 14.81
N GLU A 38 -18.23 4.98 14.28
CA GLU A 38 -18.13 6.33 14.85
C GLU A 38 -16.68 6.84 15.04
N PHE A 39 -15.78 6.56 14.09
CA PHE A 39 -14.43 7.13 14.09
C PHE A 39 -14.47 8.66 14.01
N ARG A 40 -13.59 9.35 14.78
CA ARG A 40 -13.51 10.82 14.80
C ARG A 40 -12.82 11.38 13.56
N GLY A 41 -11.96 10.59 12.94
CA GLY A 41 -11.20 10.96 11.76
C GLY A 41 -10.54 9.75 11.12
N ILE A 42 -10.21 9.89 9.84
CA ILE A 42 -9.48 8.90 9.04
C ILE A 42 -8.13 9.52 8.68
N LEU A 43 -7.07 8.77 8.90
CA LEU A 43 -5.69 9.14 8.60
C LEU A 43 -5.24 8.25 7.43
N ILE A 44 -4.83 8.84 6.31
CA ILE A 44 -4.36 8.10 5.13
C ILE A 44 -2.86 8.32 5.00
N ALA A 45 -2.11 7.23 5.13
CA ALA A 45 -0.65 7.19 5.09
C ALA A 45 -0.11 7.09 3.66
N GLY A 46 -0.67 7.86 2.72
CA GLY A 46 -0.24 7.91 1.33
C GLY A 46 -0.81 6.81 0.44
N ASP A 47 -0.53 6.95 -0.85
CA ASP A 47 -0.99 6.11 -1.95
C ASP A 47 -2.52 5.96 -1.93
N PHE A 48 -3.18 7.11 -1.73
CA PHE A 48 -4.64 7.19 -1.77
C PHE A 48 -5.15 7.05 -3.21
N PHE A 49 -4.48 7.75 -4.11
CA PHE A 49 -4.71 7.76 -5.55
C PHE A 49 -3.54 7.09 -6.28
N ASP A 50 -3.69 7.00 -7.61
CA ASP A 50 -2.56 6.73 -8.49
C ASP A 50 -2.59 7.68 -9.69
N GLU A 51 -1.46 8.30 -10.00
CA GLU A 51 -1.28 8.96 -11.30
C GLU A 51 -1.21 7.97 -12.47
N LYS A 52 -0.92 6.71 -12.15
CA LYS A 52 -0.64 5.64 -13.10
C LYS A 52 -1.68 4.54 -12.96
N ILE A 53 -2.36 4.22 -14.06
CA ILE A 53 -3.24 3.05 -14.11
C ILE A 53 -2.40 1.77 -14.07
N SER A 54 -1.20 1.78 -14.66
CA SER A 54 -0.22 0.68 -14.66
C SER A 54 1.20 1.21 -14.62
N THR A 55 2.20 0.31 -14.50
CA THR A 55 3.63 0.70 -14.50
C THR A 55 4.08 1.55 -15.70
N ARG A 56 3.30 1.60 -16.79
CA ARG A 56 3.64 2.31 -18.03
C ARG A 56 2.58 3.27 -18.53
N LEU A 57 1.38 3.28 -17.93
CA LEU A 57 0.25 4.04 -18.45
C LEU A 57 -0.26 5.02 -17.41
N TYR A 58 -0.14 6.30 -17.74
CA TYR A 58 -0.75 7.38 -16.99
C TYR A 58 -2.27 7.39 -17.16
N LEU A 59 -2.95 7.79 -16.10
CA LEU A 59 -4.38 8.03 -16.14
C LEU A 59 -4.68 9.21 -17.08
N ARG A 60 -5.59 9.00 -18.03
CA ARG A 60 -6.10 10.12 -18.85
C ARG A 60 -6.93 11.03 -17.98
N HIS A 61 -6.79 12.34 -18.17
CA HIS A 61 -7.47 13.34 -17.36
C HIS A 61 -8.98 13.13 -17.24
N SER A 62 -9.68 12.85 -18.35
CA SER A 62 -11.13 12.61 -18.35
C SER A 62 -11.56 11.38 -17.55
N ASP A 63 -10.76 10.32 -17.60
CA ASP A 63 -10.99 9.09 -16.84
C ASP A 63 -10.74 9.33 -15.35
N GLY A 64 -9.71 10.14 -15.04
CA GLY A 64 -9.39 10.61 -13.70
C GLY A 64 -10.51 11.42 -13.07
N GLU A 65 -11.00 12.46 -13.75
CA GLU A 65 -12.06 13.30 -13.19
C GLU A 65 -13.34 12.54 -12.89
N SER A 66 -13.69 11.53 -13.71
CA SER A 66 -14.87 10.69 -13.46
C SER A 66 -14.71 9.87 -12.18
N ILE A 67 -13.53 9.29 -11.94
CA ILE A 67 -13.21 8.56 -10.71
C ILE A 67 -13.20 9.52 -9.52
N MET A 68 -12.54 10.67 -9.66
CA MET A 68 -12.44 11.68 -8.62
C MET A 68 -13.80 12.25 -8.23
N PHE A 69 -14.75 12.36 -9.17
CA PHE A 69 -16.12 12.75 -8.87
C PHE A 69 -16.79 11.74 -7.93
N GLU A 70 -16.69 10.44 -8.22
CA GLU A 70 -17.26 9.39 -7.37
C GLU A 70 -16.55 9.30 -6.01
N VAL A 71 -15.21 9.39 -5.96
CA VAL A 71 -14.46 9.43 -4.69
C VAL A 71 -14.93 10.59 -3.82
N ARG A 72 -15.05 11.80 -4.39
CA ARG A 72 -15.53 12.99 -3.66
C ARG A 72 -16.97 12.80 -3.16
N LYS A 73 -17.83 12.13 -3.93
CA LYS A 73 -19.20 11.81 -3.51
C LYS A 73 -19.21 10.81 -2.34
N ILE A 74 -18.39 9.77 -2.38
CA ILE A 74 -18.23 8.81 -1.29
C ILE A 74 -17.75 9.53 -0.02
N ILE A 75 -16.71 10.37 -0.10
CA ILE A 75 -16.19 11.10 1.07
C ILE A 75 -17.27 12.01 1.67
N LYS A 76 -18.05 12.73 0.84
CA LYS A 76 -19.19 13.55 1.31
C LYS A 76 -20.28 12.73 2.00
N GLU A 77 -20.60 11.56 1.46
CA GLU A 77 -21.59 10.65 2.04
C GLU A 77 -21.16 10.12 3.41
N ILE A 78 -19.87 9.86 3.58
CA ILE A 78 -19.30 9.34 4.84
C ILE A 78 -19.29 10.41 5.92
N GLY A 79 -18.86 11.63 5.58
CA GLY A 79 -18.93 12.79 6.48
C GLY A 79 -17.92 12.76 7.64
N ILE A 80 -16.94 11.86 7.60
CA ILE A 80 -15.83 11.78 8.56
C ILE A 80 -14.65 12.57 8.01
N PRO A 81 -13.99 13.44 8.79
CA PRO A 81 -12.78 14.15 8.34
C PRO A 81 -11.66 13.17 7.95
N ILE A 82 -11.07 13.39 6.78
CA ILE A 82 -9.94 12.62 6.24
C ILE A 82 -8.70 13.50 6.19
N TYR A 83 -7.59 13.02 6.73
CA TYR A 83 -6.28 13.65 6.64
C TYR A 83 -5.34 12.73 5.85
N CYS A 84 -4.81 13.21 4.73
CA CYS A 84 -4.02 12.40 3.82
C CYS A 84 -2.63 13.00 3.63
N LEU A 85 -1.56 12.21 3.74
CA LEU A 85 -0.25 12.60 3.18
C LEU A 85 -0.14 12.15 1.72
N LYS A 86 0.83 12.72 1.00
CA LYS A 86 1.20 12.31 -0.35
C LYS A 86 2.12 11.08 -0.29
N GLY A 87 1.68 9.95 -0.83
CA GLY A 87 2.54 8.81 -1.10
C GLY A 87 3.44 9.04 -2.33
N ASN A 88 4.04 7.98 -2.83
CA ASN A 88 4.89 8.07 -4.04
C ASN A 88 4.06 7.90 -5.33
N HIS A 89 2.84 7.34 -5.24
CA HIS A 89 1.90 7.24 -6.36
C HIS A 89 0.94 8.43 -6.50
N ASP A 90 0.80 9.22 -5.45
CA ASP A 90 -0.11 10.37 -5.40
C ASP A 90 0.43 11.59 -6.14
N ALA A 91 -0.44 12.24 -6.91
CA ALA A 91 -0.22 13.60 -7.39
C ALA A 91 -0.54 14.61 -6.29
N GLU A 92 0.39 15.50 -5.97
CA GLU A 92 0.12 16.63 -5.07
C GLU A 92 -1.06 17.49 -5.57
N SER A 93 -1.14 17.73 -6.88
CA SER A 93 -2.21 18.50 -7.49
C SER A 93 -3.60 17.87 -7.30
N VAL A 94 -3.68 16.53 -7.30
CA VAL A 94 -4.93 15.80 -7.07
C VAL A 94 -5.37 15.91 -5.61
N LEU A 95 -4.44 15.79 -4.65
CA LEU A 95 -4.74 15.98 -3.24
C LEU A 95 -5.24 17.41 -2.96
N PHE A 96 -4.55 18.42 -3.50
CA PHE A 96 -4.93 19.82 -3.34
C PHE A 96 -6.29 20.15 -3.97
N THR A 97 -6.54 19.70 -5.19
CA THR A 97 -7.85 19.92 -5.85
C THR A 97 -8.98 19.13 -5.18
N THR A 98 -8.68 17.99 -4.55
CA THR A 98 -9.63 17.25 -3.72
C THR A 98 -9.98 18.02 -2.46
N GLU A 99 -8.99 18.56 -1.75
CA GLU A 99 -9.19 19.45 -0.59
C GLU A 99 -9.98 20.71 -0.95
N GLN A 100 -9.83 21.28 -2.14
CA GLN A 100 -10.64 22.44 -2.56
C GLN A 100 -12.08 22.06 -2.93
N ALA A 101 -12.27 20.91 -3.57
CA ALA A 101 -13.59 20.47 -4.05
C ALA A 101 -14.47 19.90 -2.92
N LEU A 102 -13.82 19.36 -1.89
CA LEU A 102 -14.44 19.03 -0.62
C LEU A 102 -14.32 20.26 0.28
N SER A 103 -15.30 20.51 1.15
CA SER A 103 -15.12 21.60 2.12
C SER A 103 -13.96 21.25 3.06
N SER A 104 -13.27 22.27 3.57
CA SER A 104 -12.06 22.13 4.41
C SER A 104 -12.30 21.45 5.77
N ASN A 105 -13.48 20.89 6.02
CA ASN A 105 -13.83 20.08 7.19
C ASN A 105 -13.95 18.58 6.89
N LEU A 106 -13.85 18.17 5.62
CA LEU A 106 -14.02 16.77 5.20
C LEU A 106 -12.73 16.14 4.69
N PHE A 107 -11.90 16.90 4.00
CA PHE A 107 -10.63 16.42 3.48
C PHE A 107 -9.55 17.45 3.74
N HIS A 108 -8.40 16.97 4.19
CA HIS A 108 -7.26 17.77 4.58
C HIS A 108 -6.00 17.16 3.98
N TYR A 109 -5.17 17.97 3.33
CA TYR A 109 -3.85 17.60 2.86
C TYR A 109 -2.79 18.40 3.62
N PRO A 110 -2.29 17.88 4.76
CA PRO A 110 -1.42 18.65 5.66
C PRO A 110 0.01 18.86 5.13
N GLN A 111 0.41 18.13 4.08
CA GLN A 111 1.77 18.11 3.54
C GLN A 111 2.78 17.67 4.62
N ASN A 112 3.90 18.38 4.76
CA ASN A 112 4.94 18.15 5.75
C ASN A 112 4.70 18.96 7.04
N ASN A 113 3.54 18.76 7.68
CA ASN A 113 3.11 19.62 8.79
C ASN A 113 2.36 18.86 9.91
N TRP A 114 2.23 19.55 11.04
CA TRP A 114 1.46 19.09 12.19
C TRP A 114 -0.04 19.30 12.00
N VAL A 115 -0.81 18.29 12.40
CA VAL A 115 -2.24 18.38 12.66
C VAL A 115 -2.47 18.14 14.14
N GLU A 116 -2.99 19.16 14.81
CA GLU A 116 -3.38 19.07 16.22
C GLU A 116 -4.83 18.60 16.32
N LEU A 117 -5.01 17.36 16.78
CA LEU A 117 -6.34 16.83 17.13
C LEU A 117 -6.56 16.99 18.64
N PRO A 118 -7.78 16.85 19.16
CA PRO A 118 -8.08 17.16 20.57
C PRO A 118 -7.16 16.46 21.59
N ASP A 119 -6.69 15.26 21.26
CA ASP A 119 -6.01 14.35 22.17
C ASP A 119 -4.73 13.71 21.59
N ILE A 120 -4.44 13.92 20.31
CA ILE A 120 -3.21 13.47 19.66
C ILE A 120 -2.68 14.57 18.76
N ASP A 121 -1.36 14.66 18.61
CA ASP A 121 -0.73 15.52 17.61
C ASP A 121 -0.03 14.65 16.57
N ILE A 122 -0.27 14.91 15.29
CA ILE A 122 0.22 14.06 14.20
C ILE A 122 1.06 14.90 13.25
N TYR A 123 2.29 14.46 12.99
CA TYR A 123 3.10 15.00 11.91
C TYR A 123 2.91 14.13 10.66
N PHE A 124 2.54 14.77 9.55
CA PHE A 124 2.47 14.12 8.25
C PHE A 124 3.78 14.37 7.51
N LEU A 125 4.37 13.32 6.96
CA LEU A 125 5.56 13.39 6.13
C LEU A 125 5.24 12.80 4.75
N ASN A 126 5.19 13.67 3.75
CA ASN A 126 5.03 13.26 2.36
C ASN A 126 6.22 12.41 1.91
N SER A 127 5.93 11.44 1.05
CA SER A 127 6.93 10.58 0.44
C SER A 127 7.84 11.35 -0.52
N ASN A 128 9.14 11.10 -0.39
CA ASN A 128 10.18 11.57 -1.31
C ASN A 128 10.95 10.40 -1.96
N ALA A 129 10.47 9.17 -1.78
CA ALA A 129 11.14 7.94 -2.20
C ALA A 129 11.54 7.90 -3.70
N ASP A 130 10.75 8.52 -4.56
CA ASP A 130 10.97 8.50 -6.03
C ASP A 130 11.86 9.66 -6.53
N GLU A 131 12.34 10.55 -5.65
CA GLU A 131 13.12 11.74 -6.02
C GLU A 131 14.64 11.49 -6.06
N PHE A 132 15.10 10.35 -5.55
CA PHE A 132 16.52 10.05 -5.36
C PHE A 132 16.96 8.84 -6.17
N TYR A 133 18.22 8.84 -6.61
CA TYR A 133 18.81 7.73 -7.39
C TYR A 133 19.79 6.88 -6.59
N ASP A 134 20.27 7.37 -5.45
CA ASP A 134 21.13 6.65 -4.53
C ASP A 134 20.68 6.80 -3.07
N ARG A 135 21.18 5.89 -2.25
CA ARG A 135 20.78 5.75 -0.85
C ARG A 135 21.39 6.82 0.06
N GLU A 136 22.61 7.25 -0.22
CA GLU A 136 23.36 8.16 0.64
C GLU A 136 22.76 9.57 0.58
N ASP A 137 22.44 10.05 -0.63
CA ASP A 137 21.78 11.33 -0.82
C ASP A 137 20.37 11.33 -0.19
N TYR A 138 19.60 10.26 -0.41
CA TYR A 138 18.28 10.10 0.19
C TYR A 138 18.33 10.10 1.73
N ASN A 139 19.25 9.35 2.34
CA ASN A 139 19.38 9.35 3.80
C ASN A 139 19.90 10.69 4.33
N SER A 140 20.83 11.34 3.63
CA SER A 140 21.35 12.66 4.03
C SER A 140 20.26 13.72 4.03
N PHE A 141 19.42 13.74 2.99
CA PHE A 141 18.23 14.58 2.93
C PHE A 141 17.28 14.31 4.11
N LEU A 142 16.92 13.03 4.33
CA LEU A 142 16.02 12.66 5.41
C LEU A 142 16.57 12.97 6.80
N ILE A 143 17.87 12.86 7.03
CA ILE A 143 18.50 13.25 8.30
C ILE A 143 18.23 14.73 8.59
N GLU A 144 18.38 15.61 7.60
CA GLU A 144 18.13 17.04 7.77
C GLU A 144 16.64 17.33 7.99
N GLU A 145 15.74 16.68 7.24
CA GLU A 145 14.28 16.79 7.49
C GLU A 145 13.91 16.28 8.89
N PHE A 146 14.46 15.15 9.31
CA PHE A 146 14.18 14.56 10.63
C PHE A 146 14.70 15.44 11.76
N LYS A 147 15.84 16.12 11.59
CA LYS A 147 16.30 17.14 12.55
C LYS A 147 15.31 18.32 12.63
N LYS A 148 14.76 18.79 11.51
CA LYS A 148 13.75 19.87 11.50
C LYS A 148 12.48 19.43 12.24
N ILE A 149 11.99 18.23 11.96
CA ILE A 149 10.83 17.63 12.64
C ILE A 149 11.11 17.52 14.14
N ALA A 150 12.24 16.94 14.53
CA ALA A 150 12.66 16.82 15.91
C ALA A 150 12.69 18.16 16.66
N ASN A 151 13.17 19.21 16.00
CA ASN A 151 13.21 20.56 16.56
C ASN A 151 11.80 21.19 16.67
N SER A 152 10.90 20.87 15.75
CA SER A 152 9.51 21.35 15.81
C SER A 152 8.74 20.78 17.00
N ILE A 153 8.99 19.52 17.37
CA ILE A 153 8.37 18.84 18.54
C ILE A 153 8.67 19.59 19.85
N LEU A 154 9.86 20.19 19.98
CA LEU A 154 10.25 20.95 21.18
C LEU A 154 9.34 22.16 21.43
N LYS A 155 8.64 22.65 20.39
CA LYS A 155 7.73 23.79 20.48
C LYS A 155 6.28 23.38 20.76
N MET A 156 5.99 22.09 20.76
CA MET A 156 4.62 21.57 20.92
C MET A 156 4.26 21.32 22.38
N SER A 157 2.95 21.17 22.64
CA SER A 157 2.47 20.74 23.95
C SER A 157 3.09 19.41 24.34
N GLN A 158 3.55 19.31 25.59
CA GLN A 158 4.12 18.07 26.13
C GLN A 158 3.04 17.08 26.60
N THR A 159 1.77 17.48 26.61
CA THR A 159 0.69 16.68 27.22
C THR A 159 0.10 15.63 26.30
N LYS A 160 0.07 15.87 24.98
CA LYS A 160 -0.49 14.93 24.01
C LYS A 160 0.59 13.98 23.48
N PRO A 161 0.25 12.70 23.20
CA PRO A 161 1.15 11.83 22.46
C PRO A 161 1.34 12.34 21.03
N LYS A 162 2.55 12.19 20.51
CA LYS A 162 2.93 12.59 19.14
C LYS A 162 2.97 11.37 18.25
N ILE A 163 2.43 11.47 17.05
CA ILE A 163 2.45 10.41 16.04
C ILE A 163 3.15 10.93 14.79
N LEU A 164 3.99 10.12 14.17
CA LEU A 164 4.50 10.37 12.83
C LEU A 164 3.75 9.46 11.86
N LEU A 165 3.15 10.05 10.83
CA LEU A 165 2.59 9.34 9.69
C LEU A 165 3.48 9.61 8.48
N MET A 166 3.97 8.55 7.84
CA MET A 166 4.92 8.63 6.73
C MET A 166 4.65 7.56 5.68
N HIS A 167 5.30 7.69 4.53
CA HIS A 167 5.20 6.73 3.43
C HIS A 167 6.54 6.63 2.70
N GLU A 168 7.46 5.86 3.26
CA GLU A 168 8.83 5.76 2.76
C GLU A 168 9.32 4.31 2.72
N ASN A 169 10.34 4.07 1.91
CA ASN A 169 11.00 2.77 1.81
C ASN A 169 11.75 2.44 3.12
N ILE A 170 11.32 1.39 3.82
CA ILE A 170 11.97 0.87 5.04
C ILE A 170 12.29 -0.61 4.84
N GLY A 171 13.56 -0.95 4.61
CA GLY A 171 13.94 -2.36 4.43
C GLY A 171 15.23 -2.57 3.63
N PRO A 172 15.53 -3.77 3.12
CA PRO A 172 16.76 -4.07 2.38
C PRO A 172 16.67 -3.67 0.90
N ARG A 173 16.03 -2.54 0.57
CA ARG A 173 15.98 -2.01 -0.80
C ARG A 173 17.22 -1.15 -1.08
N PRO A 174 17.61 -0.96 -2.36
CA PRO A 174 18.71 -0.08 -2.71
C PRO A 174 18.52 1.35 -2.17
N ILE A 175 17.31 1.89 -2.28
CA ILE A 175 16.93 3.21 -1.77
C ILE A 175 15.95 2.98 -0.62
N CYS A 176 16.44 3.15 0.60
CA CYS A 176 15.66 2.95 1.81
C CYS A 176 16.22 3.75 2.99
N ILE A 177 15.35 4.03 3.94
CA ILE A 177 15.69 4.64 5.22
C ILE A 177 16.47 3.62 6.06
N SER A 178 17.63 4.03 6.56
CA SER A 178 18.41 3.23 7.49
C SER A 178 17.82 3.23 8.90
N LYS A 179 18.13 2.18 9.69
CA LYS A 179 17.76 2.13 11.11
C LYS A 179 18.29 3.36 11.86
N ASP A 180 19.52 3.77 11.58
CA ASP A 180 20.17 4.89 12.26
C ASP A 180 19.46 6.22 11.93
N THR A 181 19.03 6.40 10.67
CA THR A 181 18.28 7.57 10.21
C THR A 181 16.95 7.70 10.96
N ILE A 182 16.11 6.65 10.96
CA ILE A 182 14.79 6.72 11.61
C ILE A 182 14.89 6.78 13.14
N SER A 183 15.98 6.27 13.73
CA SER A 183 16.23 6.36 15.17
C SER A 183 16.35 7.81 15.68
N ILE A 184 16.64 8.78 14.82
CA ILE A 184 16.62 10.22 15.14
C ILE A 184 15.23 10.65 15.64
N LEU A 185 14.16 10.05 15.11
CA LEU A 185 12.77 10.37 15.42
C LEU A 185 12.13 9.37 16.39
N ALA A 186 12.59 8.11 16.42
CA ALA A 186 11.96 7.03 17.19
C ALA A 186 11.63 7.43 18.64
N ASP A 187 12.58 8.00 19.38
CA ASP A 187 12.37 8.34 20.80
C ASP A 187 11.53 9.60 21.03
N LYS A 188 11.14 10.32 19.97
CA LYS A 188 10.39 11.58 20.04
C LYS A 188 8.90 11.40 19.77
N PHE A 189 8.52 10.29 19.14
CA PHE A 189 7.15 9.96 18.81
C PHE A 189 6.67 8.79 19.66
N ALA A 190 5.39 8.82 20.06
CA ALA A 190 4.76 7.69 20.73
C ALA A 190 4.58 6.51 19.75
N LEU A 191 4.21 6.81 18.50
CA LEU A 191 4.06 5.84 17.41
C LEU A 191 4.51 6.45 16.09
N ILE A 192 5.08 5.62 15.22
CA ILE A 192 5.45 5.94 13.84
C ILE A 192 4.77 4.92 12.93
N PHE A 193 3.92 5.39 12.04
CA PHE A 193 3.20 4.56 11.07
C PHE A 193 3.71 4.84 9.67
N ASN A 194 4.04 3.78 8.92
CA ASN A 194 4.57 3.84 7.57
C ASN A 194 3.70 3.06 6.58
N GLY A 195 3.23 3.71 5.51
CA GLY A 195 2.34 3.09 4.51
C GLY A 195 3.02 2.17 3.48
N HIS A 196 4.09 2.67 2.87
CA HIS A 196 4.72 2.18 1.64
C HIS A 196 5.06 0.68 1.53
N GLU A 197 5.31 0.00 2.65
CA GLU A 197 5.84 -1.36 2.62
C GLU A 197 4.80 -2.43 2.34
N HIS A 198 3.51 -2.06 2.29
CA HIS A 198 2.49 -2.98 1.82
C HIS A 198 2.49 -4.26 2.69
N VAL A 199 2.59 -4.11 4.01
CA VAL A 199 2.62 -5.23 4.97
C VAL A 199 2.39 -4.71 6.38
N PHE A 200 1.43 -5.32 7.10
CA PHE A 200 1.35 -5.07 8.53
C PHE A 200 2.53 -5.71 9.24
N GLN A 201 3.38 -4.88 9.84
CA GLN A 201 4.53 -5.33 10.61
C GLN A 201 4.77 -4.37 11.77
N GLU A 202 4.73 -4.89 12.99
CA GLU A 202 5.17 -4.16 14.17
C GLU A 202 6.69 -4.28 14.37
N LYS A 203 7.24 -3.32 15.10
CA LYS A 203 8.65 -3.31 15.53
C LYS A 203 9.63 -3.39 14.37
N VAL A 204 9.35 -2.67 13.29
CA VAL A 204 10.15 -2.66 12.06
C VAL A 204 11.59 -2.23 12.40
N LEU A 205 12.59 -2.92 11.83
CA LEU A 205 14.02 -2.76 12.17
C LEU A 205 14.37 -2.94 13.67
N GLY A 206 13.47 -3.56 14.44
CA GLY A 206 13.58 -3.72 15.89
C GLY A 206 13.29 -2.45 16.69
N ILE A 207 12.66 -1.44 16.08
CA ILE A 207 12.26 -0.18 16.74
C ILE A 207 10.84 -0.34 17.29
N PRO A 208 10.61 -0.34 18.62
CA PRO A 208 9.35 -0.77 19.22
C PRO A 208 8.10 -0.03 18.76
N ASN A 209 8.23 1.25 18.40
CA ASN A 209 7.14 2.13 18.03
C ASN A 209 7.07 2.42 16.52
N LEU A 210 7.79 1.66 15.68
CA LEU A 210 7.71 1.75 14.22
C LEU A 210 6.87 0.61 13.64
N ILE A 211 5.80 0.97 12.94
CA ILE A 211 4.80 0.05 12.41
C ILE A 211 4.64 0.31 10.91
N ASN A 212 4.82 -0.74 10.10
CA ASN A 212 4.36 -0.73 8.72
C ASN A 212 2.86 -1.05 8.69
N LEU A 213 2.12 -0.27 7.91
CA LEU A 213 0.70 -0.43 7.72
C LEU A 213 0.40 -1.50 6.65
N PRO A 214 -0.70 -2.25 6.80
CA PRO A 214 -1.21 -3.05 5.70
C PRO A 214 -1.79 -2.12 4.62
N PRO A 215 -1.89 -2.60 3.37
CA PRO A 215 -2.77 -1.95 2.43
C PRO A 215 -4.22 -2.08 2.90
N SER A 216 -5.01 -1.07 2.55
CA SER A 216 -6.42 -1.05 2.90
C SER A 216 -7.24 -1.85 1.90
N LEU A 217 -6.78 -1.90 0.65
CA LEU A 217 -7.46 -2.54 -0.47
C LEU A 217 -6.47 -3.30 -1.36
N PRO A 218 -6.94 -4.30 -2.12
CA PRO A 218 -6.16 -4.95 -3.17
C PRO A 218 -5.63 -3.96 -4.22
N SER A 219 -4.34 -4.05 -4.51
CA SER A 219 -3.70 -3.38 -5.63
C SER A 219 -2.84 -4.37 -6.44
N LEU A 220 -2.49 -4.01 -7.67
CA LEU A 220 -1.57 -4.82 -8.50
C LEU A 220 -0.10 -4.43 -8.32
N LEU A 221 0.18 -3.51 -7.40
CA LEU A 221 1.55 -3.23 -7.04
C LEU A 221 2.09 -4.47 -6.33
N HIS A 222 3.00 -5.13 -7.03
CA HIS A 222 3.65 -6.37 -6.62
C HIS A 222 4.66 -6.17 -5.48
N ILE A 223 4.42 -5.18 -4.61
CA ILE A 223 5.18 -4.90 -3.41
C ILE A 223 4.45 -5.62 -2.27
N GLY A 224 5.11 -6.53 -1.55
CA GLY A 224 4.49 -7.25 -0.43
C GLY A 224 3.89 -8.64 -0.72
N LYS A 225 3.32 -9.27 0.32
CA LYS A 225 2.76 -10.63 0.34
C LYS A 225 1.26 -10.58 0.67
N PHE A 226 0.43 -10.34 -0.34
CA PHE A 226 -1.01 -10.08 -0.17
C PHE A 226 -1.96 -11.21 -0.53
N TRP A 227 -1.47 -12.43 -0.60
CA TRP A 227 -2.30 -13.56 -0.96
C TRP A 227 -3.12 -14.06 0.24
N ILE A 228 -4.35 -14.46 -0.03
CA ILE A 228 -5.19 -15.19 0.92
C ILE A 228 -5.01 -16.70 0.73
N LYS A 229 -4.78 -17.13 -0.52
CA LYS A 229 -4.45 -18.51 -0.89
C LYS A 229 -3.17 -18.55 -1.73
N LYS A 230 -2.34 -19.57 -1.50
CA LYS A 230 -1.12 -19.82 -2.27
C LYS A 230 -1.14 -21.19 -2.92
N PHE A 231 -0.86 -21.21 -4.21
CA PHE A 231 -0.57 -22.39 -5.00
C PHE A 231 0.90 -22.35 -5.38
N GLU A 232 1.57 -23.50 -5.32
CA GLU A 232 2.93 -23.61 -5.82
C GLU A 232 3.09 -24.84 -6.69
N ARG A 233 3.98 -24.71 -7.66
CA ARG A 233 4.42 -25.77 -8.53
C ARG A 233 5.93 -25.75 -8.61
N GLU A 234 6.54 -26.90 -8.34
CA GLU A 234 7.92 -27.19 -8.72
C GLU A 234 7.92 -27.91 -10.06
N GLU A 235 9.03 -27.80 -10.80
CA GLU A 235 9.18 -28.50 -12.06
C GLU A 235 9.01 -30.01 -11.87
N ASP A 236 8.23 -30.63 -12.75
CA ASP A 236 7.85 -32.05 -12.74
C ASP A 236 7.02 -32.53 -11.52
N ILE A 237 6.60 -31.60 -10.66
CA ILE A 237 5.65 -31.86 -9.59
C ILE A 237 4.28 -31.25 -9.98
N ASP A 238 3.20 -31.95 -9.63
CA ASP A 238 1.84 -31.43 -9.81
C ASP A 238 1.59 -30.19 -8.93
N LEU A 239 0.67 -29.35 -9.40
CA LEU A 239 0.24 -28.16 -8.68
C LEU A 239 -0.26 -28.51 -7.27
N LYS A 240 0.32 -27.88 -6.25
CA LYS A 240 -0.07 -28.07 -4.85
C LYS A 240 -0.73 -26.80 -4.31
N THR A 241 -1.82 -26.98 -3.55
CA THR A 241 -2.31 -25.92 -2.66
C THR A 241 -1.45 -25.95 -1.41
N ILE A 242 -0.72 -24.88 -1.13
CA ILE A 242 0.29 -24.87 -0.07
C ILE A 242 -0.26 -24.22 1.19
N GLU A 243 -0.96 -23.10 1.06
CA GLU A 243 -1.32 -22.31 2.24
C GLU A 243 -2.59 -21.49 2.04
N ARG A 244 -3.35 -21.35 3.12
CA ARG A 244 -4.43 -20.36 3.25
C ARG A 244 -4.12 -19.50 4.46
N ARG A 245 -3.96 -18.19 4.26
CA ARG A 245 -3.83 -17.25 5.38
C ARG A 245 -5.11 -17.27 6.22
N LYS A 246 -4.94 -17.11 7.55
CA LYS A 246 -6.04 -16.83 8.46
C LYS A 246 -6.31 -15.33 8.45
N GLY A 247 -7.42 -14.93 7.82
CA GLY A 247 -7.87 -13.54 7.74
C GLY A 247 -7.27 -12.76 6.56
N SER A 248 -7.95 -11.67 6.21
CA SER A 248 -7.49 -10.75 5.16
C SER A 248 -6.17 -10.07 5.52
N PRO A 249 -5.24 -9.94 4.55
CA PRO A 249 -4.06 -9.09 4.68
C PRO A 249 -4.38 -7.60 4.45
N PHE A 250 -5.62 -7.28 4.08
CA PHE A 250 -6.11 -5.93 3.87
C PHE A 250 -6.88 -5.44 5.10
N GLY A 251 -6.87 -4.14 5.34
CA GLY A 251 -7.65 -3.54 6.41
C GLY A 251 -7.02 -2.26 6.91
N TYR A 252 -7.25 -1.96 8.18
CA TYR A 252 -6.86 -0.68 8.74
C TYR A 252 -6.37 -0.83 10.18
N ILE A 253 -5.66 0.18 10.67
CA ILE A 253 -5.33 0.26 12.08
C ILE A 253 -6.41 1.07 12.79
N GLU A 254 -7.04 0.48 13.78
CA GLU A 254 -7.82 1.21 14.77
C GLU A 254 -6.86 1.79 15.80
N LEU A 255 -6.73 3.11 15.83
CA LEU A 255 -5.96 3.84 16.84
C LEU A 255 -6.92 4.39 17.90
N ILE A 256 -6.68 4.01 19.15
CA ILE A 256 -7.45 4.47 20.31
C ILE A 256 -6.55 5.31 21.20
N SER A 257 -6.98 6.54 21.46
CA SER A 257 -6.35 7.44 22.41
C SER A 257 -7.27 7.65 23.61
N GLN A 258 -6.75 7.29 24.78
CA GLN A 258 -7.44 7.39 26.06
C GLN A 258 -6.43 7.76 27.15
N ASP A 259 -6.73 8.80 27.93
CA ASP A 259 -5.89 9.24 29.06
C ASP A 259 -4.41 9.49 28.67
N ASN A 260 -4.20 10.08 27.48
CA ASN A 260 -2.89 10.31 26.83
C ASN A 260 -2.09 9.02 26.52
N GLN A 261 -2.72 7.85 26.55
CA GLN A 261 -2.14 6.59 26.13
C GLN A 261 -2.68 6.21 24.75
N LEU A 262 -1.80 5.69 23.90
CA LEU A 262 -2.15 5.17 22.58
C LEU A 262 -2.16 3.64 22.61
N THR A 263 -3.23 3.06 22.11
CA THR A 263 -3.31 1.64 21.77
C THR A 263 -3.76 1.52 20.33
N PHE A 264 -3.36 0.44 19.67
CA PHE A 264 -3.76 0.21 18.31
C PHE A 264 -3.95 -1.28 18.03
N ASP A 265 -4.87 -1.59 17.12
CA ASP A 265 -5.12 -2.95 16.66
C ASP A 265 -5.31 -2.96 15.14
N PHE A 266 -4.84 -4.01 14.48
CA PHE A 266 -5.15 -4.27 13.07
C PHE A 266 -6.55 -4.87 12.94
N ILE A 267 -7.41 -4.20 12.18
CA ILE A 267 -8.76 -4.64 11.87
C ILE A 267 -8.82 -5.08 10.41
N PRO A 268 -8.99 -6.39 10.13
CA PRO A 268 -9.04 -6.89 8.77
C PRO A 268 -10.31 -6.41 8.04
N PHE A 269 -10.16 -6.12 6.76
CA PHE A 269 -11.22 -5.84 5.81
C PHE A 269 -11.19 -6.92 4.73
N GLU A 270 -12.33 -7.55 4.46
CA GLU A 270 -12.45 -8.57 3.41
C GLU A 270 -12.95 -7.90 2.12
N PRO A 271 -12.07 -7.65 1.13
CA PRO A 271 -12.47 -7.10 -0.15
C PRO A 271 -13.33 -8.11 -0.94
N ALA A 272 -14.11 -7.60 -1.90
CA ALA A 272 -14.92 -8.43 -2.78
C ALA A 272 -14.08 -9.39 -3.64
N ILE A 273 -12.80 -9.08 -3.85
CA ILE A 273 -11.89 -9.91 -4.63
C ILE A 273 -10.81 -10.58 -3.79
N ILE A 274 -10.62 -11.88 -4.01
CA ILE A 274 -9.62 -12.67 -3.29
C ILE A 274 -8.33 -12.76 -4.09
N PRO A 275 -7.20 -12.18 -3.64
CA PRO A 275 -5.90 -12.40 -4.26
C PRO A 275 -5.37 -13.80 -3.95
N ILE A 276 -4.91 -14.46 -5.00
CA ILE A 276 -4.35 -15.80 -5.00
C ILE A 276 -2.94 -15.70 -5.57
N ASN A 277 -1.94 -16.12 -4.81
CA ASN A 277 -0.60 -16.27 -5.35
C ASN A 277 -0.45 -17.64 -6.02
N TYR A 278 0.16 -17.64 -7.19
CA TYR A 278 0.59 -18.86 -7.88
C TYR A 278 2.08 -18.75 -8.17
N SER A 279 2.89 -19.58 -7.52
CA SER A 279 4.34 -19.60 -7.74
C SER A 279 4.73 -20.82 -8.59
N LEU A 280 5.50 -20.60 -9.64
CA LEU A 280 6.03 -21.63 -10.54
C LEU A 280 7.56 -21.60 -10.53
N THR A 281 8.17 -22.68 -10.05
CA THR A 281 9.63 -22.87 -10.09
C THR A 281 10.03 -23.72 -11.29
N ILE A 282 11.00 -23.25 -12.08
CA ILE A 282 11.43 -23.89 -13.34
C ILE A 282 12.95 -23.90 -13.49
N ASN A 283 13.49 -24.93 -14.16
CA ASN A 283 14.88 -25.00 -14.59
C ASN A 283 14.97 -24.85 -16.12
N ASP A 284 15.53 -23.73 -16.61
CA ASP A 284 15.75 -23.39 -18.04
C ASP A 284 14.71 -23.95 -19.03
N ARG A 285 13.53 -23.33 -19.08
CA ARG A 285 12.51 -23.67 -20.09
C ARG A 285 12.26 -22.56 -21.10
N ASN A 286 11.75 -22.97 -22.26
CA ASN A 286 11.21 -22.04 -23.23
C ASN A 286 9.94 -21.37 -22.67
N ILE A 287 9.82 -20.07 -22.89
CA ILE A 287 8.66 -19.26 -22.49
C ILE A 287 7.31 -19.79 -23.01
N ASP A 288 7.26 -20.44 -24.18
CA ASP A 288 6.02 -21.01 -24.70
C ASP A 288 5.54 -22.20 -23.85
N ASP A 289 6.45 -23.08 -23.42
CA ASP A 289 6.13 -24.21 -22.53
C ASP A 289 5.64 -23.69 -21.16
N ILE A 290 6.29 -22.64 -20.67
CA ILE A 290 5.92 -22.00 -19.41
C ILE A 290 4.52 -21.40 -19.50
N LEU A 291 4.20 -20.73 -20.61
CA LEU A 291 2.87 -20.17 -20.85
C LEU A 291 1.78 -21.24 -20.87
N GLU A 292 2.05 -22.41 -21.44
CA GLU A 292 1.11 -23.53 -21.44
C GLU A 292 0.90 -24.08 -20.03
N ILE A 293 1.97 -24.26 -19.25
CA ILE A 293 1.88 -24.68 -17.84
C ILE A 293 1.06 -23.68 -17.04
N VAL A 294 1.39 -22.38 -17.13
CA VAL A 294 0.68 -21.31 -16.40
C VAL A 294 -0.81 -21.29 -16.77
N LYS A 295 -1.17 -21.42 -18.05
CA LYS A 295 -2.58 -21.48 -18.48
C LYS A 295 -3.31 -22.69 -17.92
N LYS A 296 -2.68 -23.86 -17.94
CA LYS A 296 -3.24 -25.09 -17.38
C LYS A 296 -3.47 -24.94 -15.88
N ASP A 297 -2.50 -24.41 -15.16
CA ASP A 297 -2.57 -24.27 -13.72
C ASP A 297 -3.57 -23.20 -13.29
N ILE A 298 -3.64 -22.06 -13.99
CA ILE A 298 -4.70 -21.05 -13.78
C ILE A 298 -6.08 -21.67 -13.97
N THR A 299 -6.29 -22.47 -15.02
CA THR A 299 -7.58 -23.14 -15.27
C THR A 299 -7.93 -24.14 -14.14
N SER A 300 -6.94 -24.89 -13.66
CA SER A 300 -7.10 -25.79 -12.52
C SER A 300 -7.44 -25.02 -11.24
N ILE A 301 -6.74 -23.92 -10.96
CA ILE A 301 -7.01 -23.05 -9.80
C ILE A 301 -8.43 -22.50 -9.88
N GLN A 302 -8.84 -21.96 -11.03
CA GLN A 302 -10.20 -21.44 -11.27
C GLN A 302 -11.27 -22.51 -11.02
N THR A 303 -11.02 -23.75 -11.48
CA THR A 303 -11.93 -24.88 -11.22
C THR A 303 -12.02 -25.20 -9.73
N GLN A 304 -10.90 -25.17 -9.00
CA GLN A 304 -10.87 -25.46 -7.56
C GLN A 304 -11.51 -24.37 -6.69
N ILE A 305 -11.42 -23.10 -7.10
CA ILE A 305 -12.02 -21.98 -6.36
C ILE A 305 -13.48 -21.70 -6.75
N GLY A 306 -13.95 -22.24 -7.87
CA GLY A 306 -15.33 -22.07 -8.34
C GLY A 306 -15.66 -20.62 -8.69
N ASP A 307 -16.85 -20.16 -8.31
CA ASP A 307 -17.38 -18.83 -8.63
C ASP A 307 -16.80 -17.69 -7.76
N ILE A 308 -15.75 -17.97 -6.99
CA ILE A 308 -15.10 -16.95 -6.15
C ILE A 308 -14.41 -15.92 -7.05
N GLN A 309 -14.85 -14.67 -6.93
CA GLN A 309 -14.19 -13.53 -7.55
C GLN A 309 -12.77 -13.40 -7.00
N SER A 310 -11.77 -13.53 -7.87
CA SER A 310 -10.37 -13.64 -7.46
C SER A 310 -9.41 -13.06 -8.49
N ILE A 311 -8.20 -12.72 -8.02
CA ILE A 311 -7.06 -12.34 -8.86
C ILE A 311 -6.00 -13.40 -8.66
N ILE A 312 -5.53 -14.01 -9.75
CA ILE A 312 -4.39 -14.92 -9.69
C ILE A 312 -3.15 -14.11 -10.07
N LEU A 313 -2.21 -14.02 -9.14
CA LEU A 313 -0.93 -13.33 -9.27
C LEU A 313 0.16 -14.37 -9.50
N PRO A 314 0.54 -14.63 -10.77
CA PRO A 314 1.62 -15.55 -11.06
C PRO A 314 2.97 -14.96 -10.63
N GLU A 315 3.83 -15.80 -10.10
CA GLU A 315 5.23 -15.55 -9.80
C GLU A 315 6.03 -16.70 -10.41
N ILE A 316 6.98 -16.40 -11.28
CA ILE A 316 7.86 -17.41 -11.86
C ILE A 316 9.26 -17.24 -11.28
N ILE A 317 9.84 -18.35 -10.84
CA ILE A 317 11.13 -18.41 -10.15
C ILE A 317 12.03 -19.35 -10.96
N GLY A 318 13.22 -18.87 -11.35
CA GLY A 318 14.21 -19.69 -12.04
C GLY A 318 14.72 -19.05 -13.33
N MET A 319 15.10 -19.88 -14.29
CA MET A 319 15.69 -19.43 -15.56
C MET A 319 14.73 -19.66 -16.73
N ILE A 320 14.53 -18.62 -17.55
CA ILE A 320 13.73 -18.69 -18.77
C ILE A 320 14.64 -18.45 -19.98
N SER A 321 14.45 -19.26 -21.02
CA SER A 321 15.01 -18.99 -22.35
C SER A 321 13.91 -18.59 -23.35
N PHE A 322 14.23 -17.67 -24.24
CA PHE A 322 13.35 -17.25 -25.33
C PHE A 322 14.15 -16.80 -26.53
N HIS A 323 13.59 -16.96 -27.72
CA HIS A 323 14.20 -16.46 -28.95
C HIS A 323 14.03 -14.95 -29.09
N LYS A 324 15.11 -14.27 -29.50
CA LYS A 324 15.19 -12.80 -29.68
C LYS A 324 14.05 -12.21 -30.54
N ARG A 325 13.52 -12.97 -31.50
CA ARG A 325 12.43 -12.53 -32.39
C ARG A 325 11.06 -12.38 -31.68
N ASN A 326 10.90 -12.92 -30.47
CA ASN A 326 9.62 -12.93 -29.77
C ASN A 326 9.56 -12.00 -28.54
N ILE A 327 10.60 -11.17 -28.31
CA ILE A 327 10.67 -10.25 -27.16
C ILE A 327 9.44 -9.33 -27.08
N SER A 328 8.98 -8.80 -28.21
CA SER A 328 7.78 -7.96 -28.26
C SER A 328 6.50 -8.71 -27.87
N ARG A 329 6.40 -10.00 -28.25
CA ARG A 329 5.27 -10.89 -27.97
C ARG A 329 5.12 -11.19 -26.48
N TYR A 330 6.24 -11.33 -25.77
CA TYR A 330 6.25 -11.68 -24.35
C TYR A 330 6.39 -10.49 -23.41
N SER A 331 6.49 -9.26 -23.94
CA SER A 331 6.62 -8.04 -23.14
C SER A 331 5.55 -7.89 -22.05
N ARG A 332 4.34 -8.41 -22.27
CA ARG A 332 3.25 -8.44 -21.26
C ARG A 332 3.41 -9.55 -20.23
N PHE A 333 3.99 -10.69 -20.61
CA PHE A 333 4.26 -11.81 -19.69
C PHE A 333 5.45 -11.50 -18.78
N CYS A 334 6.47 -10.81 -19.29
CA CYS A 334 7.62 -10.38 -18.50
C CYS A 334 7.28 -9.42 -17.35
N ILE A 335 6.14 -8.72 -17.43
CA ILE A 335 5.66 -7.81 -16.36
C ILE A 335 5.22 -8.59 -15.11
N LEU A 336 4.92 -9.88 -15.24
CA LEU A 336 4.46 -10.75 -14.16
C LEU A 336 5.61 -11.56 -13.50
N LEU A 337 6.87 -11.32 -13.86
CA LEU A 337 8.01 -12.13 -13.43
C LEU A 337 8.82 -11.39 -12.36
N LYS A 338 8.76 -11.86 -11.10
CA LYS A 338 9.49 -11.26 -9.96
C LYS A 338 10.96 -11.71 -9.85
N SER A 339 11.29 -12.93 -10.29
CA SER A 339 12.52 -13.62 -9.90
C SER A 339 13.10 -14.47 -11.02
N VAL A 340 13.12 -13.94 -12.25
CA VAL A 340 13.54 -14.67 -13.45
C VAL A 340 14.88 -14.17 -13.98
N ASN A 341 15.85 -15.09 -14.09
CA ASN A 341 17.03 -14.87 -14.90
C ASN A 341 16.70 -15.15 -16.37
N PHE A 342 16.95 -14.16 -17.23
CA PHE A 342 16.71 -14.28 -18.65
C PHE A 342 17.99 -14.72 -19.39
N SER A 343 17.90 -15.79 -20.17
CA SER A 343 18.95 -16.15 -21.14
C SER A 343 18.43 -15.96 -22.57
N ILE A 344 19.15 -15.19 -23.38
CA ILE A 344 18.82 -15.00 -24.80
C ILE A 344 19.60 -16.06 -25.58
N LYS A 345 18.88 -17.00 -26.20
CA LYS A 345 19.44 -18.01 -27.11
C LYS A 345 19.39 -17.54 -28.56
#